data_AF-A0A0Q9JKA5-F1
#
_entry.id   AF-A0A0Q9JKA5-F1
#
_cell.length_a   1.000
_cell.length_b   1.000
_cell.length_c   1.000
_cell.angle_alpha   90.00
_cell.angle_beta   90.00
_cell.angle_gamma   90.00
#
_symmetry.space_group_name_H-M   'P 1'
#
loop_
_entity.id
_entity.type
_entity.pdbx_description
1 polymer ?
#
loop_
_entity_poly.entity_id
_entity_poly.type
_entity_poly.pdbx_seq_one_letter_code
_entity_poly.pdbx_strand_id
1 'polypeptide(L)' 'MKLLAIPDASGKTMLWINAEHLVSVGRIELHDGREVRLIAELKVEGMPLQRIELGAYSSPQEADTPWASFLARLEA' A
#
# COMPACT_ATOMS: atom_id res chain seq x y z
N MET A 1 -18.03 10.66 -4.00
CA MET A 1 -17.57 9.34 -4.47
C MET A 1 -16.33 9.49 -5.34
N LYS A 2 -15.16 9.19 -4.76
CA LYS A 2 -13.85 9.26 -5.41
C LYS A 2 -13.24 7.86 -5.40
N LEU A 3 -13.09 7.25 -6.57
CA LEU A 3 -12.51 5.92 -6.68
C LEU A 3 -10.98 6.01 -6.85
N LEU A 4 -10.25 5.35 -5.97
CA LEU A 4 -8.80 5.24 -6.00
C LEU A 4 -8.39 3.87 -6.51
N ALA A 5 -7.55 3.86 -7.54
CA ALA A 5 -6.86 2.65 -7.99
C ALA A 5 -5.69 2.36 -7.06
N ILE A 6 -5.68 1.16 -6.47
CA ILE A 6 -4.58 0.73 -5.61
C ILE A 6 -3.70 -0.26 -6.39
N PRO A 7 -2.47 0.14 -6.75
CA PRO A 7 -1.56 -0.72 -7.49
C PRO A 7 -0.78 -1.66 -6.55
N ASP A 8 -0.33 -2.79 -7.09
CA ASP A 8 0.76 -3.58 -6.52
C ASP A 8 2.14 -3.03 -6.95
N ALA A 9 3.19 -3.74 -6.56
CA ALA A 9 4.59 -3.48 -6.93
C ALA A 9 4.83 -3.35 -8.45
N SER A 10 4.02 -4.01 -9.29
CA SER A 10 4.15 -3.94 -10.75
C SER A 10 3.47 -2.71 -11.36
N GLY A 11 2.75 -1.94 -10.55
CA GLY A 11 1.89 -0.85 -11.01
C GLY A 11 0.51 -1.32 -11.49
N LYS A 12 0.22 -2.63 -11.44
CA LYS A 12 -1.08 -3.19 -11.81
C LYS A 12 -2.09 -2.88 -10.72
N THR A 13 -3.23 -2.31 -11.11
CA THR A 13 -4.34 -2.08 -10.17
C THR A 13 -4.89 -3.42 -9.66
N MET A 14 -4.82 -3.61 -8.35
CA MET A 14 -5.33 -4.79 -7.67
C MET A 14 -6.75 -4.58 -7.18
N LEU A 15 -7.08 -3.37 -6.76
CA LEU A 15 -8.42 -3.02 -6.29
C LEU A 15 -8.75 -1.56 -6.55
N TRP A 16 -10.05 -1.26 -6.58
CA TRP A 16 -10.59 0.09 -6.58
C TRP A 16 -11.35 0.30 -5.28
N ILE A 17 -11.03 1.37 -4.55
CA ILE A 17 -11.75 1.74 -3.30
C ILE A 17 -12.36 3.12 -3.42
N ASN A 18 -13.50 3.32 -2.76
CA ASN A 18 -13.97 4.66 -2.48
C ASN A 18 -13.12 5.26 -1.35
N ALA A 19 -12.42 6.36 -1.63
CA ALA A 19 -11.59 7.07 -0.67
C ALA A 19 -12.35 7.48 0.60
N GLU A 20 -13.64 7.79 0.46
CA GLU A 20 -14.51 8.20 1.57
C GLU A 20 -14.73 7.09 2.62
N HIS A 21 -14.52 5.83 2.23
CA HIS A 21 -14.65 4.66 3.12
C HIS A 21 -13.30 4.09 3.55
N LEU A 22 -12.17 4.70 3.17
CA LEU A 22 -10.86 4.30 3.65
C LEU A 22 -10.70 4.75 5.10
N VAL A 23 -10.69 3.79 6.02
CA VAL A 23 -10.63 4.04 7.47
C VAL A 23 -9.19 4.25 7.94
N SER A 24 -8.28 3.40 7.47
CA SER A 24 -6.86 3.51 7.81
C SER A 24 -5.94 2.85 6.79
N VAL A 25 -4.69 3.28 6.81
CA VAL A 25 -3.59 2.78 5.98
C VAL A 25 -2.42 2.47 6.91
N GLY A 26 -1.92 1.23 6.86
CA GLY A 26 -0.81 0.75 7.67
C GLY A 26 0.38 0.35 6.81
N ARG A 27 1.59 0.67 7.28
CA ARG A 27 2.85 0.18 6.71
C ARG A 27 3.25 -1.11 7.41
N ILE A 28 3.50 -2.16 6.65
CA ILE A 28 4.07 -3.41 7.15
C ILE A 28 5.38 -3.67 6.40
N GLU A 29 6.41 -4.01 7.16
CA GLU A 29 7.70 -4.47 6.63
C GLU A 29 7.93 -5.91 7.05
N LEU A 30 8.15 -6.79 6.07
CA LEU A 30 8.60 -8.15 6.32
C LEU A 30 10.08 -8.24 5.94
N HIS A 31 10.91 -8.59 6.92
CA HIS A 31 12.35 -8.75 6.75
C HIS A 31 12.65 -10.25 6.66
N ASP A 32 13.29 -10.69 5.57
CA ASP A 32 13.74 -12.08 5.40
C ASP A 32 15.27 -12.24 5.43
N GLY A 33 15.96 -11.18 5.85
CA GLY A 33 17.43 -11.14 5.98
C GLY A 33 18.16 -10.77 4.70
N ARG A 34 17.50 -10.73 3.54
CA ARG A 34 18.07 -10.24 2.28
C ARG A 34 17.31 -9.05 1.72
N GLU A 35 16.00 -9.03 1.91
CA GLU A 35 15.13 -8.01 1.39
C GLU A 35 14.11 -7.57 2.45
N VAL A 36 13.57 -6.38 2.22
CA VAL A 36 12.48 -5.77 2.96
C VAL A 36 11.28 -5.73 2.03
N ARG A 37 10.28 -6.58 2.30
CA ARG A 37 9.01 -6.52 1.57
C ARG A 37 8.11 -5.49 2.22
N LEU A 38 7.75 -4.47 1.44
CA LEU A 38 6.82 -3.42 1.83
C LEU A 38 5.40 -3.85 1.49
N ILE A 39 4.53 -3.86 2.49
CA ILE A 39 3.11 -4.19 2.33
C ILE A 39 2.29 -3.01 2.84
N ALA A 40 1.34 -2.56 2.01
CA ALA A 40 0.27 -1.67 2.43
C ALA A 40 -0.88 -2.49 2.99
N GLU A 41 -1.25 -2.18 4.23
CA GLU A 41 -2.46 -2.70 4.86
C GLU A 41 -3.56 -1.63 4.78
N LEU A 42 -4.71 -1.98 4.20
CA LEU A 42 -5.81 -1.05 3.98
C LEU A 42 -7.05 -1.54 4.72
N LYS A 43 -7.57 -0.71 5.63
CA LYS A 43 -8.87 -0.93 6.23
C LYS A 43 -9.90 -0.06 5.53
N VAL A 44 -10.82 -0.70 4.83
CA VAL A 44 -11.97 -0.05 4.18
C VAL A 44 -13.24 -0.48 4.90
N GLU A 45 -14.13 0.47 5.11
CA GLU A 45 -15.43 0.21 5.73
C GLU A 45 -16.21 -0.85 4.95
N GLY A 46 -16.80 -1.82 5.64
CA GLY A 46 -17.56 -2.91 5.02
C GLY A 46 -16.70 -3.95 4.29
N MET A 47 -15.37 -3.81 4.22
CA MET A 47 -14.48 -4.78 3.59
C MET A 47 -13.59 -5.52 4.60
N PRO A 48 -13.19 -6.77 4.30
CA PRO A 48 -12.07 -7.42 4.97
C PRO A 48 -10.80 -6.57 4.84
N LEU A 49 -9.87 -6.74 5.79
CA LEU A 49 -8.57 -6.10 5.74
C LEU A 49 -7.84 -6.51 4.46
N GLN A 50 -7.40 -5.53 3.67
CA GLN A 50 -6.68 -5.78 2.42
C GLN A 50 -5.18 -5.60 2.66
N ARG A 51 -4.38 -6.46 2.04
CA ARG A 51 -2.91 -6.34 2.06
C ARG A 51 -2.40 -6.40 0.64
N ILE A 52 -1.57 -5.44 0.29
CA ILE A 52 -1.01 -5.31 -1.05
C ILE A 52 0.49 -5.14 -0.91
N GLU A 53 1.25 -6.00 -1.59
CA GLU A 53 2.70 -5.86 -1.67
C GLU A 53 3.05 -4.71 -2.63
N LEU A 54 3.76 -3.71 -2.11
CA LEU A 54 4.22 -2.54 -2.85
C LEU A 54 5.64 -2.75 -3.43
N GLY A 55 6.34 -3.80 -3.01
CA GLY A 55 7.62 -4.21 -3.57
C GLY A 55 8.56 -4.83 -2.54
N ALA A 56 9.70 -5.30 -3.05
CA ALA A 56 10.83 -5.76 -2.26
C ALA A 56 12.00 -4.79 -2.45
N TYR A 57 12.68 -4.47 -1.35
CA TYR A 57 13.74 -3.47 -1.28
C TYR A 57 14.96 -4.04 -0.57
N SER A 58 16.15 -3.52 -0.84
CA SER A 58 17.37 -4.03 -0.19
C SER A 58 17.53 -3.52 1.25
N SER A 59 16.83 -2.43 1.60
CA SER A 59 16.85 -1.84 2.94
C SER A 59 15.51 -1.15 3.29
N PRO A 60 15.23 -0.92 4.59
CA PRO A 60 14.05 -0.16 5.00
C PRO A 60 14.00 1.27 4.46
N GLN A 61 15.18 1.90 4.32
CA GLN A 61 15.30 3.27 3.80
C GLN A 61 14.87 3.37 2.33
N GLU A 62 15.15 2.33 1.53
CA GLU A 62 14.69 2.27 0.13
C GLU A 62 13.17 2.15 0.02
N ALA A 63 12.49 1.59 1.02
CA ALA A 63 11.04 1.47 1.07
C ALA A 63 10.32 2.79 1.43
N ASP A 64 11.02 3.79 1.97
CA ASP A 64 10.41 5.06 2.40
C ASP A 64 9.85 5.88 1.22
N THR A 65 10.60 5.96 0.12
CA THR A 65 10.17 6.75 -1.05
C THR A 65 8.94 6.14 -1.75
N PRO A 66 8.90 4.81 -2.03
CA PRO A 66 7.71 4.12 -2.50
C PRO A 66 6.51 4.27 -1.55
N TRP A 67 6.74 4.19 -0.24
CA TRP A 67 5.69 4.38 0.75
C TRP A 67 5.10 5.79 0.70
N ALA A 68 5.94 6.83 0.68
CA ALA A 68 5.48 8.21 0.57
C ALA A 68 4.71 8.46 -0.74
N SER A 69 5.19 7.88 -1.85
CA SER A 69 4.52 7.96 -3.16
C SER A 69 3.15 7.28 -3.14
N PHE A 70 3.04 6.15 -2.43
CA PHE A 70 1.77 5.45 -2.24
C PHE A 70 0.76 6.31 -1.45
N LEU A 71 1.18 6.91 -0.33
CA LEU A 71 0.31 7.77 0.47
C LEU A 71 -0.16 9.01 -0.30
N ALA A 72 0.74 9.68 -1.01
CA ALA A 72 0.40 10.85 -1.82
C ALA A 72 -0.69 10.53 -2.86
N ARG A 73 -0.71 9.29 -3.39
CA ARG A 73 -1.72 8.83 -4.35
C ARG A 73 -3.09 8.59 -3.72
N LEU A 74 -3.15 8.28 -2.42
CA LEU A 74 -4.41 8.13 -1.69
C LEU A 74 -5.02 9.48 -1.32
N GLU A 75 -4.18 10.50 -1.15
CA GLU A 75 -4.61 11.87 -0.84
C GLU A 75 -5.01 12.66 -2.10
N ALA A 76 -4.36 12.39 -3.25
CA ALA A 76 -4.62 13.01 -4.56
C ALA A 76 -6.04 12.76 -5.07
#